data_AF-A0A0W1AUQ6-F1
#
_entry.id   AF-A0A0W1AUQ6-F1
#
_cell.length_a   1.000
_cell.length_b   1.000
_cell.length_c   1.000
_cell.angle_alpha   90.00
_cell.angle_beta   90.00
_cell.angle_gamma   90.00
#
_symmetry.space_group_name_H-M   'P 1'
#
loop_
_entity.id
_entity.type
_entity.pdbx_description
1 polymer ?
#
loop_
_entity_poly.entity_id
_entity_poly.type
_entity_poly.pdbx_seq_one_letter_code
_entity_poly.pdbx_strand_id
1 'polypeptide(L)'
;MIPAIGKAGPITALLEGEVNLERGESPSLTYRMDWDRKRITGQADGLEAVQQAAAKILRTDRFEHLIYSSDYGTEWQLVLGKDRLLVRAEIRRVISEALLQDERILSLENIEVSFNGDHLTFDCKVVTRYGNFQLRKEWNEDV
;
A
#
# COMPACT_ATOMS: atom_id res chain seq x y z
N MET A 1 11.14 51.34 -10.93
CA MET A 1 9.76 50.93 -10.63
C MET A 1 9.62 49.48 -11.07
N ILE A 2 9.54 48.54 -10.14
CA ILE A 2 9.49 47.10 -10.42
C ILE A 2 8.00 46.73 -10.58
N PRO A 3 7.57 46.06 -11.66
CA PRO A 3 6.18 45.64 -11.82
C PRO A 3 5.83 44.54 -10.80
N ALA A 4 4.65 44.64 -10.20
CA ALA A 4 4.15 43.67 -9.23
C ALA A 4 3.91 42.31 -9.91
N ILE A 5 4.82 41.37 -9.69
CA ILE A 5 4.67 39.96 -10.05
C ILE A 5 3.59 39.36 -9.14
N GLY A 6 2.57 38.72 -9.70
CA GLY A 6 1.79 37.72 -8.97
C GLY A 6 0.27 37.87 -8.87
N LYS A 7 -0.42 38.61 -9.75
CA LYS A 7 -1.91 38.73 -9.65
C LYS A 7 -2.76 38.01 -10.69
N ALA A 8 -2.19 37.40 -11.73
CA ALA A 8 -3.03 36.72 -12.74
C ALA A 8 -2.27 35.62 -13.48
N GLY A 9 -1.76 34.62 -12.75
CA GLY A 9 -1.27 33.40 -13.36
C GLY A 9 -2.41 32.38 -13.52
N PRO A 10 -2.34 31.44 -14.48
CA PRO A 10 -3.35 30.39 -14.65
C PRO A 10 -3.53 29.51 -13.39
N ILE A 11 -2.55 29.52 -12.50
CA ILE A 11 -2.59 28.82 -11.20
C ILE A 11 -3.55 29.50 -10.22
N THR A 12 -3.64 30.84 -10.22
CA THR A 12 -4.52 31.59 -9.30
C THR A 12 -5.99 31.33 -9.63
N ALA A 13 -6.34 31.24 -10.91
CA ALA A 13 -7.70 30.91 -11.36
C ALA A 13 -8.14 29.48 -11.00
N LEU A 14 -7.19 28.52 -10.90
CA LEU A 14 -7.47 27.16 -10.44
C LEU A 14 -7.72 27.05 -8.93
N LEU A 15 -7.21 28.00 -8.15
CA LEU A 15 -7.37 28.05 -6.69
C LEU A 15 -8.64 28.79 -6.25
N GLU A 16 -9.18 29.68 -7.09
CA GLU A 16 -10.34 30.52 -6.78
C GLU A 16 -11.68 29.88 -7.19
N GLY A 17 -11.67 28.77 -7.94
CA GLY A 17 -12.86 27.99 -8.27
C GLY A 17 -13.05 26.82 -7.31
N GLU A 18 -14.30 26.52 -6.92
CA GLU A 18 -14.65 25.21 -6.37
C GLU A 18 -14.40 24.14 -7.44
N VAL A 19 -13.17 23.63 -7.50
CA VAL A 19 -12.84 22.50 -8.36
C VAL A 19 -13.53 21.29 -7.76
N ASN A 20 -14.66 20.90 -8.36
CA ASN A 20 -15.20 19.56 -8.17
C ASN A 20 -14.21 18.59 -8.83
N LEU A 21 -13.16 18.23 -8.08
CA LEU A 21 -12.22 17.21 -8.47
C LEU A 21 -12.98 15.88 -8.43
N GLU A 22 -13.61 15.52 -9.54
CA GLU A 22 -13.98 14.12 -9.73
C GLU A 22 -12.70 13.31 -9.54
N ARG A 23 -12.67 12.44 -8.52
CA ARG A 23 -11.57 11.50 -8.33
C ARG A 23 -11.56 10.56 -9.52
N GLY A 24 -10.81 10.95 -10.55
CA GLY A 24 -10.44 10.06 -11.63
C GLY A 24 -9.59 8.92 -11.09
N GLU A 25 -9.66 7.76 -11.74
CA GLU A 25 -8.87 6.59 -11.36
C GLU A 25 -7.38 6.92 -11.36
N SER A 26 -6.68 6.54 -10.29
CA SER A 26 -5.24 6.72 -10.22
C SER A 26 -4.54 5.93 -11.33
N PRO A 27 -3.63 6.54 -12.11
CA PRO A 27 -2.89 5.82 -13.13
C PRO A 27 -2.03 4.72 -12.49
N SER A 28 -1.95 3.57 -13.15
CA SER A 28 -1.14 2.44 -12.66
C SER A 28 0.36 2.59 -12.97
N LEU A 29 0.71 3.30 -14.04
CA LEU A 29 2.10 3.43 -14.50
C LEU A 29 2.97 4.07 -13.41
N THR A 30 4.02 3.37 -13.02
CA THR A 30 4.94 3.79 -11.97
C THR A 30 6.37 3.40 -12.30
N TYR A 31 7.32 3.90 -11.51
CA TYR A 31 8.70 3.44 -11.60
C TYR A 31 8.86 2.07 -10.93
N ARG A 32 9.59 1.18 -11.58
CA ARG A 32 9.82 -0.17 -11.06
C ARG A 32 10.95 -0.17 -10.02
N MET A 33 10.67 -0.77 -8.87
CA MET A 33 11.58 -0.95 -7.74
C MET A 33 12.29 -2.32 -7.85
N ASP A 34 13.61 -2.28 -8.02
CA ASP A 34 14.50 -3.43 -7.91
C ASP A 34 14.91 -3.56 -6.44
N TRP A 35 14.15 -4.37 -5.68
CA TRP A 35 14.34 -4.55 -4.25
C TRP A 35 15.68 -5.20 -3.91
N ASP A 36 16.15 -6.14 -4.73
CA ASP A 36 17.39 -6.88 -4.51
C ASP A 36 18.61 -5.97 -4.66
N ARG A 37 18.63 -5.14 -5.72
CA ARG A 37 19.74 -4.21 -5.99
C ARG A 37 19.51 -2.82 -5.40
N LYS A 38 18.42 -2.63 -4.66
CA LYS A 38 18.05 -1.37 -3.99
C LYS A 38 18.08 -0.16 -4.93
N ARG A 39 17.47 -0.28 -6.11
CA ARG A 39 17.46 0.78 -7.13
C ARG A 39 16.12 0.88 -7.83
N ILE A 40 15.89 1.99 -8.52
CA ILE A 40 14.72 2.19 -9.36
C ILE A 40 15.16 2.09 -10.82
N THR A 41 14.55 1.18 -11.60
CA THR A 41 14.93 0.97 -13.01
C THR A 41 13.74 0.64 -13.90
N GLY A 42 13.53 1.46 -14.93
CA GLY A 42 12.41 1.30 -15.86
C GLY A 42 11.07 1.63 -15.23
N GLN A 43 10.01 1.04 -15.78
CA GLN A 43 8.62 1.30 -15.40
C GLN A 43 7.90 -0.04 -15.16
N ALA A 44 6.86 0.01 -14.33
CA ALA A 44 5.90 -1.05 -14.09
C ALA A 44 4.49 -0.49 -14.29
N ASP A 45 3.57 -1.30 -14.81
CA ASP A 45 2.20 -0.88 -15.07
C ASP A 45 1.20 -2.00 -14.75
N GLY A 46 -0.08 -1.66 -14.67
CA GLY A 46 -1.18 -2.57 -14.40
C GLY A 46 -0.93 -3.47 -13.18
N LEU A 47 -1.03 -4.79 -13.39
CA LEU A 47 -0.91 -5.78 -12.33
C LEU A 47 0.46 -5.75 -11.64
N GLU A 48 1.56 -5.52 -12.38
CA GLU A 48 2.91 -5.45 -11.81
C GLU A 48 3.03 -4.27 -10.85
N ALA A 49 2.45 -3.11 -11.21
CA ALA A 49 2.44 -1.93 -10.36
C ALA A 49 1.64 -2.14 -9.07
N VAL A 50 0.52 -2.89 -9.13
CA VAL A 50 -0.29 -3.20 -7.93
C VAL A 50 0.42 -4.21 -7.03
N GLN A 51 1.05 -5.25 -7.59
CA GLN A 51 1.89 -6.19 -6.83
C GLN A 51 3.02 -5.45 -6.10
N GLN A 52 3.68 -4.53 -6.81
CA GLN A 52 4.72 -3.69 -6.23
C GLN A 52 4.18 -2.80 -5.10
N ALA A 53 3.00 -2.20 -5.26
CA ALA A 53 2.37 -1.37 -4.24
C ALA A 53 1.98 -2.18 -2.99
N ALA A 54 1.35 -3.34 -3.16
CA ALA A 54 1.02 -4.24 -2.06
C ALA A 54 2.28 -4.66 -1.29
N ALA A 55 3.36 -5.01 -2.01
CA ALA A 55 4.62 -5.38 -1.40
C ALA A 55 5.31 -4.21 -0.66
N LYS A 56 5.05 -2.96 -1.07
CA LYS A 56 5.55 -1.75 -0.38
C LYS A 56 4.72 -1.44 0.87
N ILE A 57 3.39 -1.53 0.79
CA ILE A 57 2.47 -1.34 1.91
C ILE A 57 2.85 -2.28 3.06
N LEU A 58 3.02 -3.57 2.79
CA LEU A 58 3.34 -4.59 3.81
C LEU A 58 4.77 -4.54 4.37
N ARG A 59 5.61 -3.62 3.87
CA ARG A 59 6.97 -3.35 4.36
C ARG A 59 7.09 -2.01 5.07
N THR A 60 6.00 -1.25 5.17
CA THR A 60 5.99 0.07 5.78
C THR A 60 5.21 -0.01 7.07
N ASP A 61 5.83 0.38 8.19
CA ASP A 61 5.08 0.51 9.44
C ASP A 61 4.25 1.79 9.40
N ARG A 62 2.98 1.66 9.79
CA ARG A 62 2.07 2.80 9.86
C ARG A 62 2.62 3.82 10.87
N PHE A 63 2.49 5.11 10.55
CA PHE A 63 2.98 6.26 11.34
C PHE A 63 4.51 6.43 11.41
N GLU A 64 5.31 5.55 10.78
CA GLU A 64 6.77 5.65 10.83
C GLU A 64 7.33 6.82 10.00
N HIS A 65 6.67 7.15 8.89
CA HIS A 65 7.17 8.14 7.93
C HIS A 65 6.14 9.23 7.62
N LEU A 66 6.54 10.49 7.80
CA LEU A 66 5.70 11.68 7.56
C LEU A 66 5.23 11.87 6.11
N ILE A 67 5.88 11.20 5.15
CA ILE A 67 5.53 11.27 3.73
C ILE A 67 4.25 10.48 3.39
N TYR A 68 3.76 9.65 4.31
CA TYR A 68 2.57 8.82 4.11
C TYR A 68 1.38 9.35 4.91
N SER A 69 0.16 9.03 4.43
CA SER A 69 -1.05 9.24 5.21
C SER A 69 -1.10 8.31 6.42
N SER A 70 -1.98 8.62 7.38
CA SER A 70 -2.25 7.79 8.56
C SER A 70 -2.73 6.38 8.20
N ASP A 71 -3.30 6.19 7.01
CA ASP A 71 -3.92 4.92 6.62
C ASP A 71 -2.92 3.99 5.91
N TYR A 72 -1.76 4.49 5.50
CA TYR A 72 -0.77 3.73 4.73
C TYR A 72 0.13 2.88 5.63
N GLY A 73 0.39 1.65 5.18
CA GLY A 73 1.24 0.70 5.88
C GLY A 73 0.48 -0.14 6.90
N THR A 74 1.23 -0.94 7.63
CA THR A 74 0.73 -1.98 8.53
C THR A 74 1.18 -1.74 9.96
N GLU A 75 0.39 -2.21 10.93
CA GLU A 75 0.69 -2.10 12.36
C GLU A 75 1.24 -3.42 12.90
N TRP A 76 2.34 -3.92 12.32
CA TRP A 76 2.89 -5.23 12.66
C TRP A 76 3.23 -5.38 14.15
N GLN A 77 3.70 -4.31 14.78
CA GLN A 77 4.12 -4.30 16.18
C GLN A 77 2.97 -4.54 17.17
N LEU A 78 1.72 -4.31 16.75
CA LEU A 78 0.55 -4.64 17.56
C LEU A 78 0.19 -6.12 17.50
N VAL A 79 0.68 -6.84 16.50
CA VAL A 79 0.25 -8.19 16.16
C VAL A 79 1.36 -9.20 16.41
N LEU A 80 2.55 -8.99 15.86
CA LEU A 80 3.67 -9.93 15.97
C LEU A 80 4.16 -10.02 17.43
N GLY A 81 4.55 -11.22 17.86
CA GLY A 81 4.96 -11.51 19.24
C GLY A 81 3.83 -11.53 20.27
N LYS A 82 2.56 -11.51 19.84
CA LYS A 82 1.39 -11.71 20.70
C LYS A 82 0.95 -13.18 20.71
N ASP A 83 -0.03 -13.50 21.57
CA ASP A 83 -0.63 -14.84 21.60
C ASP A 83 -1.20 -15.24 20.23
N ARG A 84 -1.03 -16.51 19.85
CA ARG A 84 -1.37 -17.04 18.52
C ARG A 84 -2.85 -16.84 18.16
N LEU A 85 -3.77 -16.91 19.13
CA LEU A 85 -5.18 -16.71 18.89
C LEU A 85 -5.47 -15.25 18.49
N LEU A 86 -4.82 -14.31 19.16
CA LEU A 86 -4.90 -12.89 18.84
C LEU A 86 -4.26 -12.60 17.47
N VAL A 87 -3.05 -13.13 17.24
CA VAL A 87 -2.33 -12.99 15.96
C VAL A 87 -3.18 -13.44 14.79
N ARG A 88 -3.86 -14.60 14.91
CA ARG A 88 -4.70 -15.15 13.83
C ARG A 88 -5.84 -14.20 13.43
N ALA A 89 -6.47 -13.53 14.40
CA ALA A 89 -7.53 -12.57 14.12
C ALA A 89 -6.99 -11.25 13.59
N GLU A 90 -5.92 -10.72 14.21
CA GLU A 90 -5.40 -9.39 13.93
C GLU A 90 -4.59 -9.32 12.63
N ILE A 91 -3.87 -10.37 12.23
CA ILE A 91 -3.15 -10.39 10.94
C ILE A 91 -4.09 -10.16 9.78
N ARG A 92 -5.24 -10.85 9.81
CA ARG A 92 -6.25 -10.70 8.77
C ARG A 92 -6.73 -9.26 8.71
N ARG A 93 -7.01 -8.65 9.87
CA ARG A 93 -7.48 -7.27 9.98
C ARG A 93 -6.44 -6.28 9.45
N VAL A 94 -5.22 -6.31 9.99
CA VAL A 94 -4.16 -5.34 9.66
C VAL A 94 -3.76 -5.40 8.18
N ILE A 95 -3.65 -6.61 7.60
CA ILE A 95 -3.35 -6.74 6.17
C ILE A 95 -4.49 -6.22 5.30
N SER A 96 -5.74 -6.56 5.65
CA SER A 96 -6.90 -6.12 4.87
C SER A 96 -7.05 -4.60 4.91
N GLU A 97 -6.96 -4.00 6.11
CA GLU A 97 -7.05 -2.55 6.28
C GLU A 97 -5.96 -1.81 5.51
N ALA A 98 -4.73 -2.35 5.49
CA ALA A 98 -3.61 -1.73 4.80
C ALA A 98 -3.71 -1.85 3.28
N LEU A 99 -4.01 -3.04 2.76
CA LEU A 99 -4.07 -3.29 1.32
C LEU A 99 -5.28 -2.63 0.66
N LEU A 100 -6.43 -2.58 1.33
CA LEU A 100 -7.66 -2.00 0.77
C LEU A 100 -7.64 -0.46 0.72
N GLN A 101 -6.59 0.19 1.25
CA GLN A 101 -6.36 1.63 0.98
C GLN A 101 -5.92 1.89 -0.46
N ASP A 102 -5.36 0.90 -1.15
CA ASP A 102 -5.07 1.01 -2.58
C ASP A 102 -6.35 0.73 -3.36
N GLU A 103 -6.97 1.77 -3.92
CA GLU A 103 -8.24 1.69 -4.66
C GLU A 103 -8.21 0.71 -5.86
N ARG A 104 -7.02 0.29 -6.29
CA ARG A 104 -6.84 -0.70 -7.36
C ARG A 104 -7.08 -2.13 -6.85
N ILE A 105 -6.96 -2.36 -5.54
CA ILE A 105 -7.26 -3.63 -4.85
C ILE A 105 -8.72 -3.61 -4.40
N LEU A 106 -9.52 -4.52 -4.95
CA LEU A 106 -10.97 -4.58 -4.73
C LEU A 106 -11.35 -5.42 -3.52
N SER A 107 -10.67 -6.55 -3.32
CA SER A 107 -10.92 -7.47 -2.22
C SER A 107 -9.75 -8.42 -1.98
N LEU A 108 -9.76 -9.05 -0.80
CA LEU A 108 -8.91 -10.17 -0.46
C LEU A 108 -9.79 -11.42 -0.27
N GLU A 109 -9.53 -12.44 -1.08
CA GLU A 109 -10.25 -13.72 -1.08
C GLU A 109 -9.37 -14.83 -0.52
N ASN A 110 -10.01 -15.90 -0.02
CA ASN A 110 -9.33 -17.11 0.46
C ASN A 110 -8.19 -16.82 1.45
N ILE A 111 -8.43 -15.93 2.41
CA ILE A 111 -7.43 -15.57 3.42
C ILE A 111 -7.20 -16.76 4.35
N GLU A 112 -5.97 -17.25 4.35
CA GLU A 112 -5.49 -18.31 5.22
C GLU A 112 -4.36 -17.80 6.11
N VAL A 113 -4.45 -18.14 7.40
CA VAL A 113 -3.41 -17.88 8.39
C VAL A 113 -3.09 -19.20 9.06
N SER A 114 -1.83 -19.62 9.00
CA SER A 114 -1.37 -20.89 9.56
C SER A 114 -0.11 -20.70 10.38
N PHE A 115 0.04 -21.57 11.39
CA PHE A 115 1.23 -21.65 12.22
C PHE A 115 1.83 -23.04 12.05
N ASN A 116 3.14 -23.11 11.82
CA ASN A 116 3.89 -24.36 11.81
C ASN A 116 5.12 -24.21 12.69
N GLY A 117 5.07 -24.76 13.91
CA GLY A 117 6.05 -24.41 14.95
C GLY A 117 5.98 -22.90 15.22
N ASP A 118 7.08 -22.21 15.02
CA ASP A 118 7.24 -20.76 15.21
C ASP A 118 7.19 -19.99 13.87
N HIS A 119 6.82 -20.68 12.79
CA HIS A 119 6.58 -20.07 11.49
C HIS A 119 5.12 -19.67 11.33
N LEU A 120 4.90 -18.39 11.05
CA LEU A 120 3.60 -17.84 10.73
C LEU A 120 3.53 -17.60 9.21
N THR A 121 2.49 -18.14 8.58
CA THR A 121 2.21 -17.94 7.16
C THR A 121 0.87 -17.25 6.98
N PHE A 122 0.88 -16.19 6.17
CA PHE A 122 -0.31 -15.55 5.62
C PHE A 122 -0.35 -15.80 4.12
N ASP A 123 -1.52 -16.21 3.62
CA ASP A 123 -1.75 -16.43 2.21
C ASP A 123 -3.14 -15.92 1.82
N CYS A 124 -3.24 -15.22 0.70
CA CYS A 124 -4.53 -14.81 0.14
C CYS A 124 -4.46 -14.55 -1.36
N LYS A 125 -5.63 -14.60 -2.01
CA LYS A 125 -5.82 -14.13 -3.38
C LYS A 125 -6.23 -12.66 -3.34
N VAL A 126 -5.41 -11.81 -3.94
CA VAL A 126 -5.70 -10.38 -4.10
C VAL A 126 -6.47 -10.17 -5.40
N VAL A 127 -7.66 -9.58 -5.30
CA VAL A 127 -8.50 -9.24 -6.46
C VAL A 127 -8.27 -7.78 -6.80
N THR A 128 -7.91 -7.50 -8.06
CA THR A 128 -7.62 -6.14 -8.52
C THR A 128 -8.31 -5.85 -9.85
N ARG A 129 -8.39 -4.57 -10.20
CA ARG A 129 -8.92 -4.13 -11.50
C ARG A 129 -8.04 -4.54 -12.69
N TYR A 130 -6.79 -4.93 -12.44
CA TYR A 130 -5.81 -5.33 -13.47
C TYR A 130 -5.57 -6.84 -13.55
N GLY A 131 -6.32 -7.63 -12.77
CA GLY A 131 -6.14 -9.08 -12.64
C GLY A 131 -5.83 -9.50 -11.21
N ASN A 132 -5.89 -10.81 -10.95
CA ASN A 132 -5.72 -11.35 -9.61
C ASN A 132 -4.31 -11.89 -9.42
N PHE A 133 -3.80 -11.86 -8.20
CA PHE A 133 -2.52 -12.47 -7.87
C PHE A 133 -2.53 -13.11 -6.48
N GLN A 134 -1.62 -14.06 -6.29
CA GLN A 134 -1.42 -14.70 -5.00
C GLN A 134 -0.44 -13.88 -4.16
N LEU A 135 -0.82 -13.56 -2.94
CA LEU A 135 0.02 -12.87 -1.97
C LEU A 135 0.31 -13.82 -0.81
N ARG A 136 1.59 -14.15 -0.64
CA ARG A 136 2.09 -14.96 0.47
C ARG A 136 3.14 -14.16 1.25
N LYS A 137 3.02 -14.16 2.59
CA LYS A 137 4.01 -13.56 3.50
C LYS A 137 4.26 -14.52 4.66
N GLU A 138 5.54 -14.64 5.01
CA GLU A 138 6.01 -15.55 6.05
C GLU A 138 6.80 -14.75 7.10
N TRP A 139 6.67 -15.16 8.35
CA TRP A 139 7.44 -14.64 9.47
C TRP A 139 8.05 -15.81 10.24
N ASN A 140 9.29 -15.63 10.65
CA ASN A 140 9.99 -16.53 11.58
C ASN A 140 10.11 -15.77 12.90
N GLU A 141 9.69 -16.37 14.03
CA GLU A 141 9.80 -15.71 15.36
C GLU A 141 11.25 -15.62 15.90
N ASP A 142 12.28 -15.93 15.10
CA ASP A 142 13.69 -15.86 15.50
C ASP A 142 14.32 -14.44 15.43
N VAL A 143 13.62 -13.40 15.89
CA VAL A 143 14.19 -12.05 16.09
C VAL A 143 13.84 -11.49 17.46
#